data_AF-A0AAU9PVU7-F1
#
_entry.id   AF-A0AAU9PVU7-F1
#
_cell.length_a   1.000
_cell.length_b   1.000
_cell.length_c   1.000
_cell.angle_alpha   90.00
_cell.angle_beta   90.00
_cell.angle_gamma   90.00
#
_symmetry.space_group_name_H-M   'P 1'
#
loop_
_entity.id
_entity.type
_entity.pdbx_description
1 polymer ?
#
loop_
_entity_poly.entity_id
_entity_poly.type
_entity_poly.pdbx_seq_one_letter_code
_entity_poly.pdbx_strand_id
1 'polypeptide(L)'
;MAEDEPRLLCEAATNGDTQKVQTLIASGADVSYFDHDGFTPLMLAAKHGHADVVKTLLDAGAPWNALSPTNLSAGDFAMDSGHQDAFDILLNTGIQAELILGTIARKENKIGDLDGDYLEDRVSFSEDKLMDANSKAVMMAWEKPLMEAHAKAICSRGGHILNIGFGMGLVDTAIQQYSPATHTIVEAHPEVYERMRLSGWTEKENVKVVFGKWQDVVHQLDSYDGIFFDTYGEYYEDLREFHQHLPALLKPGGIYSFFNGLCGGNAFFHVVYCQLVSLELESLGYSTQLIPLPVKDCLGEEVWEGVKHKYWQLDTYYLPVCESLEESE
;
A
#
# COMPACT_ATOMS: atom_id res chain seq x y z
N MET A 1 17.95 -10.33 -40.21
CA MET A 1 16.48 -10.09 -40.23
C MET A 1 15.87 -10.18 -38.83
N ALA A 2 16.44 -10.91 -37.86
CA ALA A 2 15.92 -10.95 -36.48
C ALA A 2 16.24 -9.69 -35.63
N GLU A 3 17.28 -8.90 -35.96
CA GLU A 3 17.71 -7.75 -35.16
C GLU A 3 16.79 -6.51 -35.25
N ASP A 4 15.88 -6.45 -36.22
CA ASP A 4 14.97 -5.31 -36.41
C ASP A 4 13.56 -5.53 -35.82
N GLU A 5 13.19 -6.77 -35.46
CA GLU A 5 11.81 -7.11 -35.08
C GLU A 5 11.33 -6.43 -33.79
N PRO A 6 12.12 -6.34 -32.70
CA PRO A 6 11.70 -5.62 -31.49
C PRO A 6 11.59 -4.11 -31.72
N ARG A 7 12.47 -3.54 -32.56
CA ARG A 7 12.41 -2.13 -32.96
C ARG A 7 11.15 -1.84 -33.78
N LEU A 8 10.81 -2.73 -34.70
CA LEU A 8 9.57 -2.66 -35.49
C LEU A 8 8.32 -2.80 -34.61
N LEU A 9 8.40 -3.55 -33.50
CA LEU A 9 7.32 -3.69 -32.53
C LEU A 9 7.08 -2.37 -31.79
N CYS A 10 8.14 -1.70 -31.33
CA CYS A 10 8.04 -0.36 -30.75
C CYS A 10 7.43 0.64 -31.75
N GLU A 11 7.89 0.65 -33.01
CA GLU A 11 7.32 1.52 -34.04
C GLU A 11 5.83 1.23 -34.30
N ALA A 12 5.44 -0.04 -34.38
CA ALA A 12 4.05 -0.43 -34.58
C ALA A 12 3.18 -0.02 -33.38
N ALA A 13 3.71 -0.18 -32.16
CA ALA A 13 3.04 0.21 -30.93
C ALA A 13 2.81 1.72 -30.82
N THR A 14 3.84 2.54 -31.14
CA THR A 14 3.73 4.00 -31.21
C THR A 14 2.67 4.46 -32.21
N ASN A 15 2.55 3.77 -33.34
CA ASN A 15 1.61 4.12 -34.40
C ASN A 15 0.19 3.55 -34.22
N GLY A 16 -0.05 2.72 -33.21
CA GLY A 16 -1.35 2.07 -32.99
C GLY A 16 -1.67 0.98 -34.02
N ASP A 17 -0.67 0.46 -34.74
CA ASP A 17 -0.87 -0.56 -35.78
C ASP A 17 -1.03 -1.95 -35.16
N THR A 18 -2.23 -2.20 -34.65
CA THR A 18 -2.60 -3.45 -33.97
C THR A 18 -2.33 -4.68 -34.84
N GLN A 19 -2.56 -4.61 -36.15
CA GLN A 19 -2.33 -5.74 -37.06
C GLN A 19 -0.83 -6.07 -37.19
N LYS A 20 0.00 -5.04 -37.32
CA LYS A 20 1.46 -5.21 -37.37
C LYS A 20 2.02 -5.69 -36.03
N VAL A 21 1.52 -5.17 -34.91
CA VAL A 21 1.86 -5.65 -33.56
C VAL A 21 1.57 -7.16 -33.45
N GLN A 22 0.36 -7.60 -33.80
CA GLN A 22 -0.01 -9.02 -33.78
C GLN A 22 0.90 -9.88 -34.67
N THR A 23 1.22 -9.40 -35.87
CA THR A 23 2.09 -10.12 -36.83
C THR A 23 3.50 -10.26 -36.29
N LEU A 24 4.05 -9.21 -35.68
CA LEU A 24 5.39 -9.22 -35.08
C LEU A 24 5.47 -10.14 -33.87
N ILE A 25 4.47 -10.09 -32.97
CA ILE A 25 4.37 -11.01 -31.82
C ILE A 25 4.30 -12.46 -32.31
N ALA A 26 3.46 -12.74 -33.31
CA ALA A 26 3.34 -14.08 -33.90
C ALA A 26 4.64 -14.57 -34.57
N SER A 27 5.51 -13.65 -34.99
CA SER A 27 6.83 -13.96 -35.56
C SER A 27 7.92 -14.15 -34.49
N GLY A 28 7.59 -13.92 -33.20
CA GLY A 28 8.51 -14.10 -32.07
C GLY A 28 9.14 -12.81 -31.56
N ALA A 29 8.61 -11.63 -31.90
CA ALA A 29 9.09 -10.37 -31.36
C ALA A 29 8.95 -10.32 -29.83
N ASP A 30 9.99 -9.87 -29.15
CA ASP A 30 10.03 -9.77 -27.69
C ASP A 30 9.19 -8.57 -27.19
N VAL A 31 8.09 -8.86 -26.51
CA VAL A 31 7.19 -7.85 -25.93
C VAL A 31 7.75 -7.17 -24.68
N SER A 32 8.82 -7.71 -24.10
CA SER A 32 9.55 -7.14 -22.95
C SER A 32 10.74 -6.27 -23.35
N TYR A 33 10.97 -6.11 -24.66
CA TYR A 33 12.08 -5.33 -25.21
C TYR A 33 12.04 -3.87 -24.74
N PHE A 34 13.23 -3.31 -24.47
CA PHE A 34 13.43 -1.89 -24.23
C PHE A 34 14.16 -1.27 -25.43
N ASP A 35 13.60 -0.19 -25.97
CA ASP A 35 14.28 0.59 -27.01
C ASP A 35 15.47 1.40 -26.45
N HIS A 36 16.14 2.13 -27.33
CA HIS A 36 17.31 2.95 -26.98
C HIS A 36 17.04 4.07 -25.96
N ASP A 37 15.78 4.49 -25.81
CA ASP A 37 15.35 5.50 -24.84
C ASP A 37 14.86 4.86 -23.53
N GLY A 38 14.83 3.52 -23.47
CA GLY A 38 14.37 2.76 -22.32
C GLY A 38 12.85 2.63 -22.23
N PHE A 39 12.14 2.68 -23.36
CA PHE A 39 10.71 2.43 -23.41
C PHE A 39 10.41 1.02 -23.92
N THR A 40 9.41 0.38 -23.32
CA THR A 40 8.83 -0.86 -23.85
C THR A 40 7.75 -0.55 -24.90
N PRO A 41 7.41 -1.50 -25.80
CA PRO A 41 6.25 -1.34 -26.68
C PRO A 41 4.97 -0.99 -25.92
N LEU A 42 4.78 -1.54 -24.71
CA LEU A 42 3.62 -1.29 -23.87
C LEU A 42 3.57 0.17 -23.38
N MET A 43 4.71 0.72 -22.95
CA MET A 43 4.81 2.14 -22.55
C MET A 43 4.50 3.07 -23.73
N LEU A 44 5.03 2.76 -24.92
CA LEU A 44 4.80 3.56 -26.13
C LEU A 44 3.32 3.53 -26.55
N ALA A 45 2.68 2.37 -26.55
CA ALA A 45 1.26 2.23 -26.83
C ALA A 45 0.39 3.00 -25.82
N ALA A 46 0.71 2.90 -24.53
CA ALA A 46 0.00 3.56 -23.44
C ALA A 46 0.13 5.09 -23.52
N LYS A 47 1.36 5.60 -23.74
CA LYS A 47 1.65 7.02 -23.93
C LYS A 47 0.89 7.67 -25.08
N HIS A 48 0.58 6.90 -26.13
CA HIS A 48 -0.17 7.37 -27.29
C HIS A 48 -1.66 6.97 -27.30
N GLY A 49 -2.13 6.30 -26.24
CA GLY A 49 -3.54 5.99 -26.04
C GLY A 49 -4.08 4.86 -26.91
N HIS A 50 -3.20 4.00 -27.44
CA HIS A 50 -3.59 2.89 -28.32
C HIS A 50 -4.07 1.69 -27.51
N ALA A 51 -5.27 1.79 -26.93
CA ALA A 51 -5.84 0.79 -26.02
C ALA A 51 -5.87 -0.64 -26.60
N ASP A 52 -6.18 -0.81 -27.89
CA ASP A 52 -6.19 -2.12 -28.55
C ASP A 52 -4.78 -2.73 -28.64
N VAL A 53 -3.76 -1.91 -28.85
CA VAL A 53 -2.36 -2.35 -28.83
C VAL A 53 -1.93 -2.70 -27.40
N VAL A 54 -2.29 -1.86 -26.42
CA VAL A 54 -2.03 -2.13 -24.99
C VAL A 54 -2.58 -3.50 -24.61
N LYS A 55 -3.85 -3.76 -24.92
CA LYS A 55 -4.48 -5.07 -24.67
C LYS A 55 -3.74 -6.20 -25.37
N THR A 56 -3.41 -6.05 -26.65
CA THR A 56 -2.70 -7.07 -27.44
C THR A 56 -1.33 -7.41 -26.83
N LEU A 57 -0.58 -6.41 -26.36
CA LEU A 57 0.73 -6.61 -25.74
C LEU A 57 0.60 -7.31 -24.38
N LEU A 58 -0.38 -6.94 -23.56
CA LEU A 58 -0.65 -7.58 -22.26
C LEU A 58 -1.09 -9.04 -22.43
N ASP A 59 -1.98 -9.32 -23.38
CA ASP A 59 -2.41 -10.68 -23.74
C ASP A 59 -1.23 -11.56 -24.20
N ALA A 60 -0.18 -10.94 -24.75
CA ALA A 60 1.07 -11.60 -25.14
C ALA A 60 2.11 -11.70 -24.01
N GLY A 61 1.78 -11.26 -22.79
CA GLY A 61 2.65 -11.34 -21.62
C GLY A 61 3.63 -10.17 -21.46
N ALA A 62 3.37 -9.02 -22.06
CA ALA A 62 4.16 -7.82 -21.80
C ALA A 62 4.11 -7.46 -20.29
N PRO A 63 5.24 -7.16 -19.65
CA PRO A 63 5.27 -6.83 -18.23
C PRO A 63 4.58 -5.48 -17.98
N TRP A 64 3.42 -5.51 -17.34
CA TRP A 64 2.64 -4.31 -16.99
C TRP A 64 3.38 -3.39 -16.01
N ASN A 65 4.27 -3.96 -15.19
CA ASN A 65 5.05 -3.30 -14.14
C ASN A 65 6.49 -2.94 -14.55
N ALA A 66 6.83 -3.01 -15.84
CA ALA A 66 8.11 -2.51 -16.31
C ALA A 66 8.23 -0.99 -16.08
N LEU A 67 9.43 -0.52 -15.77
CA LEU A 67 9.72 0.87 -15.46
C LEU A 67 10.73 1.45 -16.44
N SER A 68 10.48 2.68 -16.89
CA SER A 68 11.41 3.46 -17.69
C SER A 68 12.61 3.93 -16.85
N PRO A 69 13.68 4.50 -17.47
CA PRO A 69 14.78 5.12 -16.74
C PRO A 69 14.36 6.25 -15.79
N THR A 70 13.16 6.83 -15.98
CA THR A 70 12.58 7.86 -15.12
C THR A 70 11.56 7.31 -14.12
N ASN A 71 11.57 5.99 -13.88
CA ASN A 71 10.70 5.30 -12.92
C ASN A 71 9.19 5.40 -13.24
N LEU A 72 8.84 5.52 -14.52
CA LEU A 72 7.45 5.55 -15.00
C LEU A 72 7.08 4.21 -15.65
N SER A 73 5.93 3.68 -15.29
CA SER A 73 5.30 2.50 -15.89
C SER A 73 4.45 2.89 -17.11
N ALA A 74 3.96 1.89 -17.84
CA ALA A 74 2.98 2.14 -18.91
C ALA A 74 1.70 2.83 -18.37
N GLY A 75 1.28 2.51 -17.15
CA GLY A 75 0.10 3.12 -16.52
C GLY A 75 0.32 4.60 -16.20
N ASP A 76 1.52 4.97 -15.75
CA ASP A 76 1.89 6.37 -15.53
C ASP A 76 1.83 7.16 -16.85
N PHE A 77 2.37 6.61 -17.95
CA PHE A 77 2.29 7.27 -19.26
C PHE A 77 0.86 7.44 -19.78
N ALA A 78 -0.01 6.45 -19.57
CA ALA A 78 -1.43 6.56 -19.92
C ALA A 78 -2.12 7.65 -19.11
N MET A 79 -1.87 7.71 -17.80
CA MET A 79 -2.44 8.73 -16.92
C MET A 79 -1.96 10.14 -17.29
N ASP A 80 -0.65 10.35 -17.39
CA ASP A 80 -0.03 11.65 -17.69
C ASP A 80 -0.47 12.21 -19.06
N SER A 81 -0.78 11.32 -20.00
CA SER A 81 -1.24 11.67 -21.35
C SER A 81 -2.77 11.74 -21.48
N GLY A 82 -3.52 11.45 -20.40
CA GLY A 82 -4.98 11.53 -20.36
C GLY A 82 -5.71 10.42 -21.12
N HIS A 83 -5.09 9.24 -21.25
CA HIS A 83 -5.61 8.10 -22.01
C HIS A 83 -6.32 7.08 -21.11
N GLN A 84 -7.57 7.40 -20.73
CA GLN A 84 -8.36 6.62 -19.78
C GLN A 84 -8.54 5.14 -20.17
N ASP A 85 -8.88 4.83 -21.42
CA ASP A 85 -9.13 3.44 -21.83
C ASP A 85 -7.87 2.57 -21.69
N ALA A 86 -6.71 3.10 -22.05
CA ALA A 86 -5.43 2.41 -21.87
C ALA A 86 -5.09 2.24 -20.39
N PHE A 87 -5.34 3.29 -19.59
CA PHE A 87 -5.15 3.26 -18.14
C PHE A 87 -6.01 2.18 -17.47
N ASP A 88 -7.30 2.11 -17.80
CA ASP A 88 -8.23 1.15 -17.21
C ASP A 88 -7.83 -0.30 -17.54
N ILE A 89 -7.37 -0.56 -18.77
CA ILE A 89 -6.86 -1.88 -19.15
C ILE A 89 -5.63 -2.26 -18.31
N LEU A 90 -4.68 -1.33 -18.15
CA LEU A 90 -3.46 -1.54 -17.37
C LEU A 90 -3.77 -1.76 -15.89
N LEU A 91 -4.67 -0.95 -15.31
CA LEU A 91 -5.08 -1.04 -13.92
C LEU A 91 -5.73 -2.39 -13.62
N ASN A 92 -6.69 -2.80 -14.45
CA ASN A 92 -7.34 -4.11 -14.32
C ASN A 92 -6.33 -5.26 -14.44
N THR A 93 -5.35 -5.14 -15.33
CA THR A 93 -4.30 -6.16 -15.50
C THR A 93 -3.39 -6.23 -14.27
N GLY A 94 -3.00 -5.09 -13.71
CA GLY A 94 -2.21 -5.03 -12.48
C GLY A 94 -2.93 -5.70 -11.31
N ILE A 95 -4.19 -5.33 -11.07
CA ILE A 95 -5.03 -5.93 -10.01
C ILE A 95 -5.15 -7.45 -10.19
N GLN A 96 -5.43 -7.91 -11.41
CA GLN A 96 -5.56 -9.34 -11.70
C GLN A 96 -4.25 -10.10 -11.48
N ALA A 97 -3.12 -9.53 -11.90
CA ALA A 97 -1.81 -10.12 -11.69
C ALA A 97 -1.49 -10.28 -10.20
N GLU A 98 -1.71 -9.24 -9.39
CA GLU A 98 -1.47 -9.27 -7.94
C GLU A 98 -2.38 -10.28 -7.23
N LEU A 99 -3.67 -10.37 -7.59
CA LEU A 99 -4.59 -11.38 -7.04
C LEU A 99 -4.12 -12.81 -7.32
N ILE A 100 -3.62 -13.07 -8.54
CA ILE A 100 -3.10 -14.38 -8.94
C ILE A 100 -1.80 -14.69 -8.18
N LEU A 101 -0.86 -13.75 -8.15
CA LEU A 101 0.43 -13.91 -7.46
C LEU A 101 0.23 -14.17 -5.97
N GLY A 102 -0.62 -13.39 -5.29
CA GLY A 102 -0.98 -13.66 -3.91
C GLY A 102 -1.56 -15.07 -3.73
N THR A 103 -2.40 -15.53 -4.66
CA THR A 103 -2.99 -16.89 -4.59
C THR A 103 -1.94 -17.99 -4.70
N ILE A 104 -0.91 -17.79 -5.52
CA ILE A 104 0.21 -18.73 -5.67
C ILE A 104 1.09 -18.71 -4.43
N ALA A 105 1.50 -17.52 -3.97
CA ALA A 105 2.32 -17.34 -2.77
C ALA A 105 1.69 -18.03 -1.55
N ARG A 106 0.36 -17.96 -1.39
CA ARG A 106 -0.39 -18.67 -0.34
C ARG A 106 -0.32 -20.20 -0.40
N LYS A 107 -0.26 -20.77 -1.60
CA LYS A 107 -0.10 -22.23 -1.75
C LYS A 107 1.30 -22.67 -1.35
N GLU A 108 2.29 -21.81 -1.58
CA GLU A 108 3.70 -22.06 -1.29
C GLU A 108 4.06 -21.78 0.18
N ASN A 109 3.50 -20.73 0.80
CA ASN A 109 3.73 -20.37 2.22
C ASN A 109 3.14 -21.37 3.23
N LYS A 110 2.35 -22.37 2.80
CA LYS A 110 2.10 -23.56 3.63
C LYS A 110 3.36 -24.41 3.87
N ILE A 111 4.49 -24.09 3.25
CA ILE A 111 5.72 -24.90 3.24
C ILE A 111 6.95 -24.14 3.80
N GLY A 112 6.87 -22.86 4.18
CA GLY A 112 8.07 -22.14 4.67
C GLY A 112 7.81 -20.92 5.54
N ASP A 113 8.24 -21.01 6.79
CA ASP A 113 8.56 -19.89 7.69
C ASP A 113 9.74 -19.10 7.12
N LEU A 114 9.50 -17.85 6.74
CA LEU A 114 10.56 -16.86 6.50
C LEU A 114 10.15 -15.54 7.15
N ASP A 115 9.85 -15.58 8.45
CA ASP A 115 9.74 -14.38 9.26
C ASP A 115 11.14 -14.08 9.81
N GLY A 116 11.87 -13.19 9.12
CA GLY A 116 13.01 -12.54 9.75
C GLY A 116 12.45 -11.65 10.85
N ASP A 117 12.59 -12.06 12.11
CA ASP A 117 11.90 -11.44 13.24
C ASP A 117 12.39 -9.99 13.42
N TYR A 118 11.71 -9.03 12.80
CA TYR A 118 12.01 -7.59 12.90
C TYR A 118 11.99 -7.09 14.35
N LEU A 119 11.44 -7.89 15.27
CA LEU A 119 11.45 -7.67 16.71
C LEU A 119 12.83 -7.87 17.36
N GLU A 120 13.76 -8.56 16.70
CA GLU A 120 15.13 -8.75 17.17
C GLU A 120 16.06 -7.58 16.75
N ASP A 121 15.64 -6.77 15.76
CA ASP A 121 16.41 -5.62 15.31
C ASP A 121 16.31 -4.47 16.31
N ARG A 122 17.47 -3.91 16.70
CA ARG A 122 17.50 -2.72 17.54
C ARG A 122 16.95 -1.52 16.79
N VAL A 123 16.17 -0.69 17.48
CA VAL A 123 15.67 0.56 16.91
C VAL A 123 16.39 1.76 17.51
N SER A 124 16.53 2.80 16.70
CA SER A 124 17.07 4.09 17.11
C SER A 124 15.97 5.15 17.03
N PHE A 125 15.88 5.96 18.08
CA PHE A 125 14.92 7.05 18.17
C PHE A 125 15.65 8.39 18.08
N SER A 126 15.14 9.27 17.23
CA SER A 126 15.39 10.72 17.29
C SER A 126 14.08 11.46 17.57
N GLU A 127 14.13 12.79 17.60
CA GLU A 127 12.92 13.63 17.66
C GLU A 127 12.03 13.41 16.42
N ASP A 128 12.65 13.15 15.27
CA ASP A 128 11.96 13.13 13.98
C ASP A 128 11.74 11.74 13.40
N LYS A 129 12.45 10.71 13.89
CA LYS A 129 12.51 9.39 13.22
C LYS A 129 12.61 8.24 14.23
N LEU A 130 11.96 7.15 13.87
CA LEU A 130 12.23 5.80 14.36
C LEU A 130 12.87 5.01 13.22
N MET A 131 14.03 4.42 13.45
CA MET A 131 14.80 3.70 12.43
C MET A 131 15.28 2.35 12.95
N ASP A 132 15.31 1.35 12.08
CA ASP A 132 15.89 0.05 12.41
C ASP A 132 17.44 0.08 12.40
N ALA A 133 18.06 -1.05 12.73
CA ALA A 133 19.51 -1.20 12.76
C ALA A 133 20.20 -1.02 11.39
N ASN A 134 19.44 -1.06 10.29
CA ASN A 134 19.90 -0.93 8.91
C ASN A 134 19.67 0.47 8.31
N SER A 135 19.29 1.44 9.16
CA SER A 135 18.92 2.80 8.75
C SER A 135 17.72 2.86 7.79
N LYS A 136 16.82 1.86 7.85
CA LYS A 136 15.50 1.92 7.23
C LYS A 136 14.56 2.65 8.19
N ALA A 137 13.84 3.64 7.68
CA ALA A 137 12.84 4.34 8.45
C ALA A 137 11.68 3.38 8.78
N VAL A 138 11.27 3.39 10.04
CA VAL A 138 10.11 2.67 10.57
C VAL A 138 8.90 3.60 10.62
N MET A 139 9.08 4.77 11.23
CA MET A 139 8.07 5.82 11.32
C MET A 139 8.78 7.17 11.36
N MET A 140 8.20 8.19 10.73
CA MET A 140 8.79 9.52 10.66
C MET A 140 7.79 10.62 11.00
N ALA A 141 8.29 11.75 11.53
CA ALA A 141 7.45 12.86 11.99
C ALA A 141 6.61 13.52 10.90
N TRP A 142 6.98 13.39 9.62
CA TRP A 142 6.18 13.91 8.49
C TRP A 142 4.81 13.23 8.39
N GLU A 143 4.65 12.03 8.94
CA GLU A 143 3.39 11.29 8.96
C GLU A 143 2.38 11.86 9.97
N LYS A 144 2.80 12.75 10.88
CA LYS A 144 1.93 13.34 11.90
C LYS A 144 0.57 13.83 11.38
N PRO A 145 0.47 14.67 10.32
CA PRO A 145 -0.82 15.06 9.76
C PRO A 145 -1.66 13.88 9.25
N LEU A 146 -1.03 12.80 8.78
CA LEU A 146 -1.72 11.58 8.37
C LEU A 146 -2.30 10.86 9.59
N MET A 147 -1.50 10.70 10.64
CA MET A 147 -1.92 10.07 11.90
C MET A 147 -3.06 10.84 12.57
N GLU A 148 -3.04 12.18 12.51
CA GLU A 148 -4.14 13.03 12.99
C GLU A 148 -5.42 12.85 12.16
N ALA A 149 -5.29 12.68 10.84
CA ALA A 149 -6.42 12.41 9.95
C ALA A 149 -7.02 11.01 10.17
N HIS A 150 -6.18 9.99 10.35
CA HIS A 150 -6.59 8.63 10.72
C HIS A 150 -7.33 8.62 12.07
N ALA A 151 -6.74 9.22 13.10
CA ALA A 151 -7.36 9.34 14.43
C ALA A 151 -8.71 10.05 14.36
N LYS A 152 -8.83 11.13 13.57
CA LYS A 152 -10.10 11.83 13.35
C LYS A 152 -11.17 10.91 12.76
N ALA A 153 -10.82 10.09 11.77
CA ALA A 153 -11.75 9.19 11.11
C ALA A 153 -12.26 8.12 12.08
N ILE A 154 -11.35 7.35 12.68
CA ILE A 154 -11.70 6.20 13.54
C ILE A 154 -12.37 6.63 14.85
N CYS A 155 -12.07 7.82 15.38
CA CYS A 155 -12.67 8.34 16.62
C CYS A 155 -13.98 9.08 16.40
N SER A 156 -14.47 9.23 15.17
CA SER A 156 -15.64 10.07 14.86
C SER A 156 -16.93 9.64 15.57
N ARG A 157 -17.01 8.37 16.02
CA ARG A 157 -18.14 7.82 16.77
C ARG A 157 -17.84 7.63 18.28
N GLY A 158 -16.65 8.05 18.73
CA GLY A 158 -16.18 7.84 20.11
C GLY A 158 -16.02 6.35 20.43
N GLY A 159 -16.26 5.98 21.70
CA GLY A 159 -16.30 4.57 22.10
C GLY A 159 -14.93 3.93 22.28
N HIS A 160 -14.81 2.67 21.84
CA HIS A 160 -13.64 1.82 22.06
C HIS A 160 -12.77 1.81 20.82
N ILE A 161 -11.53 2.29 20.92
CA ILE A 161 -10.61 2.44 19.80
C ILE A 161 -9.46 1.45 19.94
N LEU A 162 -9.11 0.79 18.84
CA LEU A 162 -7.96 -0.09 18.72
C LEU A 162 -6.91 0.55 17.82
N ASN A 163 -5.67 0.57 18.27
CA ASN A 163 -4.50 0.81 17.45
C ASN A 163 -3.66 -0.48 17.41
N ILE A 164 -3.36 -0.98 16.21
CA ILE A 164 -2.39 -2.05 15.99
C ILE A 164 -1.24 -1.47 15.20
N GLY A 165 -0.05 -1.46 15.80
CA GLY A 165 1.13 -0.91 15.16
C GLY A 165 2.15 -0.46 16.18
N PHE A 166 3.37 -0.25 15.70
CA PHE A 166 4.43 0.30 16.53
C PHE A 166 5.02 1.54 15.89
N GLY A 167 5.38 2.51 16.73
CA GLY A 167 5.85 3.78 16.21
C GLY A 167 6.27 4.74 17.30
N MET A 168 6.21 6.02 16.94
CA MET A 168 6.56 7.12 17.85
C MET A 168 5.38 7.58 18.72
N GLY A 169 4.27 6.85 18.73
CA GLY A 169 3.05 7.20 19.46
C GLY A 169 2.29 8.39 18.88
N LEU A 170 2.52 8.73 17.60
CA LEU A 170 1.87 9.85 16.91
C LEU A 170 0.36 9.65 16.83
N VAL A 171 -0.07 8.48 16.34
CA VAL A 171 -1.48 8.14 16.24
C VAL A 171 -2.12 7.96 17.61
N ASP A 172 -1.42 7.33 18.57
CA ASP A 172 -1.94 7.16 19.94
C ASP A 172 -2.22 8.51 20.60
N THR A 173 -1.27 9.44 20.45
CA THR A 173 -1.41 10.81 20.95
C THR A 173 -2.58 11.52 20.29
N ALA A 174 -2.75 11.37 18.96
CA ALA A 174 -3.88 11.95 18.24
C ALA A 174 -5.22 11.34 18.67
N ILE A 175 -5.31 10.02 18.85
CA ILE A 175 -6.51 9.31 19.33
C ILE A 175 -6.94 9.86 20.70
N GLN A 176 -5.99 10.06 21.62
CA GLN A 176 -6.31 10.56 22.97
C GLN A 176 -6.90 11.97 22.99
N GLN A 177 -6.67 12.79 21.96
CA GLN A 177 -7.31 14.12 21.85
C GLN A 177 -8.84 14.02 21.72
N TYR A 178 -9.36 12.88 21.25
CA TYR A 178 -10.79 12.61 21.12
C TYR A 178 -11.41 11.94 22.35
N SER A 179 -10.64 11.72 23.41
CA SER A 179 -11.11 11.14 24.68
C SER A 179 -11.94 9.85 24.51
N PRO A 180 -11.38 8.79 23.88
CA PRO A 180 -12.10 7.53 23.71
C PRO A 180 -12.42 6.89 25.06
N ALA A 181 -13.51 6.12 25.11
CA ALA A 181 -13.92 5.39 26.31
C ALA A 181 -12.86 4.37 26.74
N THR A 182 -12.30 3.65 25.76
CA THR A 182 -11.07 2.87 25.94
C THR A 182 -10.20 2.98 24.70
N HIS A 183 -8.89 2.94 24.91
CA HIS A 183 -7.90 2.90 23.85
C HIS A 183 -7.01 1.67 24.04
N THR A 184 -7.20 0.66 23.19
CA THR A 184 -6.36 -0.54 23.19
C THR A 184 -5.22 -0.36 22.19
N ILE A 185 -3.99 -0.61 22.62
CA ILE A 185 -2.79 -0.52 21.79
C ILE A 185 -2.14 -1.89 21.76
N VAL A 186 -1.94 -2.46 20.57
CA VAL A 186 -1.17 -3.70 20.38
C VAL A 186 0.23 -3.33 19.93
N GLU A 187 1.22 -3.63 20.75
CA GLU A 187 2.62 -3.27 20.55
C GLU A 187 3.51 -4.51 20.64
N ALA A 188 4.23 -4.82 19.56
CA ALA A 188 5.06 -6.02 19.48
C ALA A 188 6.53 -5.74 19.83
N HIS A 189 7.03 -4.52 19.60
CA HIS A 189 8.43 -4.17 19.70
C HIS A 189 8.85 -3.89 21.15
N PRO A 190 9.79 -4.67 21.74
CA PRO A 190 10.16 -4.53 23.15
C PRO A 190 10.66 -3.14 23.56
N GLU A 191 11.50 -2.51 22.73
CA GLU A 191 12.04 -1.17 23.03
C GLU A 191 10.97 -0.06 22.94
N VAL A 192 10.00 -0.17 22.02
CA VAL A 192 8.88 0.78 21.91
C VAL A 192 7.94 0.60 23.10
N TYR A 193 7.62 -0.64 23.46
CA TYR A 193 6.82 -0.94 24.64
C TYR A 193 7.43 -0.40 25.94
N GLU A 194 8.74 -0.58 26.15
CA GLU A 194 9.41 -0.02 27.33
C GLU A 194 9.38 1.51 27.34
N ARG A 195 9.52 2.15 26.17
CA ARG A 195 9.35 3.62 26.05
C ARG A 195 7.92 4.05 26.40
N MET A 196 6.90 3.31 25.97
CA MET A 196 5.51 3.60 26.31
C MET A 196 5.30 3.53 27.83
N ARG A 197 5.84 2.48 28.47
CA ARG A 197 5.80 2.31 29.93
C ARG A 197 6.49 3.47 30.66
N LEU A 198 7.68 3.86 30.23
CA LEU A 198 8.41 4.99 30.82
C LEU A 198 7.70 6.34 30.60
N SER A 199 6.92 6.47 29.53
CA SER A 199 6.18 7.69 29.18
C SER A 199 4.80 7.76 29.86
N GLY A 200 4.43 6.78 30.69
CA GLY A 200 3.18 6.79 31.45
C GLY A 200 1.95 6.28 30.67
N TRP A 201 2.14 5.66 29.49
CA TRP A 201 1.01 5.17 28.68
C TRP A 201 0.26 4.01 29.34
N THR A 202 1.00 3.14 30.02
CA THR A 202 0.44 1.97 30.72
C THR A 202 -0.33 2.33 31.99
N GLU A 203 -0.17 3.56 32.47
CA GLU A 203 -0.77 4.09 33.70
C GLU A 203 -2.04 4.91 33.45
N LYS A 204 -2.35 5.23 32.18
CA LYS A 204 -3.57 5.95 31.82
C LYS A 204 -4.80 5.07 32.05
N GLU A 205 -5.79 5.58 32.78
CA GLU A 205 -6.98 4.80 33.18
C GLU A 205 -7.78 4.23 31.99
N ASN A 206 -7.82 4.93 30.86
CA ASN A 206 -8.55 4.51 29.66
C ASN A 206 -7.68 3.78 28.63
N VAL A 207 -6.42 3.48 28.92
CA VAL A 207 -5.50 2.82 27.98
C VAL A 207 -5.20 1.39 28.41
N LYS A 208 -5.29 0.45 27.47
CA LYS A 208 -4.86 -0.94 27.62
C LYS A 208 -3.76 -1.23 26.59
N VAL A 209 -2.54 -1.44 27.05
CA VAL A 209 -1.44 -1.87 26.17
C VAL A 209 -1.33 -3.40 26.21
N VAL A 210 -1.41 -4.04 25.05
CA VAL A 210 -1.27 -5.48 24.87
C VAL A 210 0.07 -5.73 24.18
N PHE A 211 0.99 -6.39 24.87
CA PHE A 211 2.32 -6.68 24.35
C PHE A 211 2.33 -7.98 23.52
N GLY A 212 2.83 -7.92 22.30
CA GLY A 212 3.00 -9.07 21.40
C GLY A 212 2.63 -8.77 19.94
N LYS A 213 2.98 -9.68 19.02
CA LYS A 213 2.52 -9.62 17.63
C LYS A 213 0.99 -9.68 17.61
N TRP A 214 0.35 -8.93 16.71
CA TRP A 214 -1.11 -8.90 16.65
C TRP A 214 -1.68 -10.28 16.34
N GLN A 215 -0.98 -11.09 15.54
CA GLN A 215 -1.34 -12.48 15.22
C GLN A 215 -1.46 -13.33 16.49
N ASP A 216 -0.56 -13.12 17.46
CA ASP A 216 -0.54 -13.88 18.70
C ASP A 216 -1.64 -13.43 19.67
N VAL A 217 -2.02 -12.15 19.65
CA VAL A 217 -2.91 -11.57 20.66
C VAL A 217 -4.32 -11.28 20.15
N VAL A 218 -4.61 -11.47 18.85
CA VAL A 218 -5.91 -11.17 18.23
C VAL A 218 -7.09 -11.83 18.95
N HIS A 219 -6.88 -13.03 19.50
CA HIS A 219 -7.89 -13.78 20.26
C HIS A 219 -8.25 -13.16 21.62
N GLN A 220 -7.47 -12.19 22.10
CA GLN A 220 -7.67 -11.45 23.35
C GLN A 220 -8.30 -10.06 23.13
N LEU A 221 -8.49 -9.68 21.87
CA LEU A 221 -9.04 -8.39 21.48
C LEU A 221 -10.57 -8.43 21.54
N ASP A 222 -11.15 -7.29 21.90
CA ASP A 222 -12.60 -7.09 21.94
C ASP A 222 -13.11 -6.63 20.57
N SER A 223 -14.35 -6.16 20.49
CA SER A 223 -14.84 -5.41 19.32
C SER A 223 -14.74 -3.91 19.56
N TYR A 224 -14.48 -3.14 18.51
CA TYR A 224 -14.12 -1.73 18.55
C TYR A 224 -15.01 -0.89 17.64
N ASP A 225 -15.21 0.36 18.04
CA ASP A 225 -15.93 1.39 17.28
C ASP A 225 -15.02 2.06 16.24
N GLY A 226 -13.70 2.00 16.46
CA GLY A 226 -12.69 2.46 15.52
C GLY A 226 -11.43 1.61 15.59
N ILE A 227 -10.85 1.28 14.44
CA ILE A 227 -9.61 0.50 14.34
C ILE A 227 -8.62 1.23 13.42
N PHE A 228 -7.40 1.44 13.89
CA PHE A 228 -6.26 1.82 13.07
C PHE A 228 -5.24 0.69 13.00
N PHE A 229 -4.74 0.41 11.80
CA PHE A 229 -3.75 -0.62 11.54
C PHE A 229 -2.53 -0.06 10.80
N ASP A 230 -1.35 -0.17 11.39
CA ASP A 230 -0.08 0.34 10.90
C ASP A 230 1.08 -0.53 11.41
N THR A 231 1.25 -1.70 10.80
CA THR A 231 2.33 -2.62 11.15
C THR A 231 3.52 -2.42 10.22
N TYR A 232 4.72 -2.28 10.79
CA TYR A 232 5.96 -2.27 10.02
C TYR A 232 6.15 -3.59 9.26
N GLY A 233 6.74 -3.48 8.08
CA GLY A 233 6.92 -4.60 7.16
C GLY A 233 6.06 -4.45 5.92
N GLU A 234 4.92 -3.73 6.01
CA GLU A 234 3.97 -3.45 4.92
C GLU A 234 3.85 -4.57 3.88
N TYR A 235 3.91 -5.83 4.34
CA TYR A 235 3.68 -6.94 3.44
C TYR A 235 2.17 -6.94 3.22
N TYR A 236 1.79 -6.85 1.95
CA TYR A 236 0.39 -6.87 1.56
C TYR A 236 -0.36 -8.07 2.18
N GLU A 237 0.31 -9.21 2.37
CA GLU A 237 -0.30 -10.37 3.03
C GLU A 237 -0.59 -10.17 4.53
N ASP A 238 0.19 -9.40 5.28
CA ASP A 238 -0.09 -9.10 6.70
C ASP A 238 -1.35 -8.26 6.85
N LEU A 239 -1.46 -7.20 6.03
CA LEU A 239 -2.65 -6.34 5.97
C LEU A 239 -3.90 -7.16 5.62
N ARG A 240 -3.76 -8.03 4.61
CA ARG A 240 -4.83 -8.90 4.13
C ARG A 240 -5.23 -9.97 5.14
N GLU A 241 -4.27 -10.55 5.87
CA GLU A 241 -4.53 -11.48 6.97
C GLU A 241 -5.34 -10.78 8.06
N PHE A 242 -4.92 -9.57 8.48
CA PHE A 242 -5.65 -8.79 9.46
C PHE A 242 -7.08 -8.46 9.00
N HIS A 243 -7.29 -8.15 7.72
CA HIS A 243 -8.63 -7.90 7.17
C HIS A 243 -9.59 -9.07 7.39
N GLN A 244 -9.12 -10.33 7.43
CA GLN A 244 -9.98 -11.49 7.73
C GLN A 244 -10.54 -11.48 9.15
N HIS A 245 -9.93 -10.74 10.07
CA HIS A 245 -10.38 -10.58 11.45
C HIS A 245 -11.34 -9.39 11.65
N LEU A 246 -11.42 -8.47 10.68
CA LEU A 246 -12.30 -7.29 10.78
C LEU A 246 -13.76 -7.63 11.10
N PRO A 247 -14.39 -8.69 10.55
CA PRO A 247 -15.78 -9.02 10.88
C PRO A 247 -16.02 -9.33 12.37
N ALA A 248 -14.99 -9.77 13.10
CA ALA A 248 -15.08 -10.01 14.55
C ALA A 248 -14.67 -8.78 15.38
N LEU A 249 -13.73 -7.98 14.87
CA LEU A 249 -13.12 -6.87 15.60
C LEU A 249 -13.86 -5.55 15.41
N LEU A 250 -14.41 -5.27 14.23
CA LEU A 250 -15.08 -4.00 13.95
C LEU A 250 -16.58 -4.12 14.21
N LYS A 251 -17.11 -3.29 15.13
CA LYS A 251 -18.55 -3.25 15.41
C LYS A 251 -19.34 -2.79 14.17
N PRO A 252 -20.64 -3.12 14.08
CA PRO A 252 -21.53 -2.51 13.11
C PRO A 252 -21.47 -0.98 13.17
N GLY A 253 -21.25 -0.34 12.02
CA GLY A 253 -21.02 1.10 11.94
C GLY A 253 -19.67 1.57 12.49
N GLY A 254 -18.74 0.68 12.86
CA GLY A 254 -17.38 1.07 13.19
C GLY A 254 -16.61 1.56 11.96
N ILE A 255 -15.55 2.34 12.19
CA ILE A 255 -14.66 2.81 11.13
C ILE A 255 -13.30 2.12 11.24
N TYR A 256 -12.88 1.51 10.15
CA TYR A 256 -11.54 0.96 9.98
C TYR A 256 -10.69 1.87 9.09
N SER A 257 -9.43 2.04 9.46
CA SER A 257 -8.45 2.79 8.70
C SER A 257 -7.08 2.16 8.86
N PHE A 258 -6.20 2.32 7.90
CA PHE A 258 -4.86 1.73 7.93
C PHE A 258 -3.84 2.64 7.24
N PHE A 259 -2.56 2.51 7.61
CA PHE A 259 -1.51 3.22 6.89
C PHE A 259 -1.38 2.65 5.47
N ASN A 260 -1.64 3.49 4.48
CA ASN A 260 -1.74 3.11 3.07
C ASN A 260 -0.42 3.40 2.32
N GLY A 261 0.68 2.75 2.73
CA GLY A 261 2.02 3.00 2.19
C GLY A 261 2.42 2.15 0.98
N LEU A 262 1.62 1.14 0.61
CA LEU A 262 1.95 0.18 -0.45
C LEU A 262 2.29 0.89 -1.77
N CYS A 263 3.48 0.59 -2.30
CA CYS A 263 4.02 1.19 -3.51
C CYS A 263 4.11 2.73 -3.52
N GLY A 264 4.33 3.37 -2.36
CA GLY A 264 4.50 4.82 -2.23
C GLY A 264 5.65 5.46 -3.04
N GLY A 265 6.40 4.70 -3.83
CA GLY A 265 7.42 5.18 -4.76
C GLY A 265 6.99 5.27 -6.24
N ASN A 266 5.83 4.74 -6.62
CA ASN A 266 5.30 4.81 -7.99
C ASN A 266 3.77 5.02 -7.96
N ALA A 267 3.29 6.07 -8.63
CA ALA A 267 1.90 6.51 -8.53
C ALA A 267 0.93 5.47 -9.07
N PHE A 268 1.19 4.92 -10.26
CA PHE A 268 0.33 3.89 -10.85
C PHE A 268 0.26 2.62 -9.99
N PHE A 269 1.39 2.11 -9.50
CA PHE A 269 1.42 0.92 -8.65
C PHE A 269 0.68 1.14 -7.33
N HIS A 270 0.81 2.33 -6.74
CA HIS A 270 0.03 2.69 -5.55
C HIS A 270 -1.48 2.65 -5.82
N VAL A 271 -1.93 3.13 -6.98
CA VAL A 271 -3.35 3.04 -7.38
C VAL A 271 -3.79 1.59 -7.56
N VAL A 272 -2.95 0.72 -8.16
CA VAL A 272 -3.24 -0.72 -8.26
C VAL A 272 -3.49 -1.33 -6.89
N TYR A 273 -2.62 -1.09 -5.91
CA TYR A 273 -2.79 -1.62 -4.55
C TYR A 273 -3.98 -0.99 -3.80
N CYS A 274 -4.25 0.30 -3.98
CA CYS A 274 -5.45 0.94 -3.42
C CYS A 274 -6.74 0.25 -3.87
N GLN A 275 -6.85 -0.05 -5.18
CA GLN A 275 -8.01 -0.72 -5.74
C GLN A 275 -8.08 -2.19 -5.33
N LEU A 276 -6.94 -2.88 -5.33
CA LEU A 276 -6.84 -4.27 -4.86
C LEU A 276 -7.36 -4.42 -3.43
N VAL A 277 -6.85 -3.59 -2.51
CA VAL A 277 -7.27 -3.62 -1.10
C VAL A 277 -8.74 -3.26 -0.95
N SER A 278 -9.23 -2.27 -1.70
CA SER A 278 -10.65 -1.88 -1.67
C SER A 278 -11.57 -3.01 -2.12
N LEU A 279 -11.22 -3.73 -3.18
CA LEU A 279 -11.98 -4.89 -3.68
C LEU A 279 -12.00 -6.05 -2.67
N GLU A 280 -10.88 -6.30 -1.98
CA GLU A 280 -10.84 -7.33 -0.94
C GLU A 280 -11.68 -6.96 0.28
N LEU A 281 -11.63 -5.70 0.72
CA LEU A 281 -12.50 -5.19 1.79
C LEU A 281 -13.98 -5.24 1.38
N GLU A 282 -14.31 -4.92 0.13
CA GLU A 282 -15.66 -5.07 -0.42
C GLU A 282 -16.14 -6.52 -0.37
N SER A 283 -15.26 -7.48 -0.69
CA SER A 283 -15.58 -8.91 -0.58
C SER A 283 -15.88 -9.38 0.86
N LEU A 284 -15.42 -8.61 1.85
CA LEU A 284 -15.67 -8.81 3.27
C LEU A 284 -16.86 -7.99 3.80
N GLY A 285 -17.55 -7.25 2.93
CA GLY A 285 -18.70 -6.43 3.29
C GLY A 285 -18.35 -5.03 3.81
N TYR A 286 -17.25 -4.44 3.33
CA TYR A 286 -16.84 -3.08 3.68
C TYR A 286 -16.74 -2.17 2.45
N SER A 287 -17.22 -0.95 2.57
CA SER A 287 -16.90 0.12 1.62
C SER A 287 -15.55 0.74 1.97
N THR A 288 -14.84 1.25 0.97
CA THR A 288 -13.59 1.99 1.17
C THR A 288 -13.67 3.34 0.46
N GLN A 289 -13.51 4.42 1.22
CA GLN A 289 -13.31 5.77 0.68
C GLN A 289 -11.83 6.14 0.78
N LEU A 290 -11.27 6.65 -0.32
CA LEU A 290 -9.88 7.11 -0.39
C LEU A 290 -9.86 8.64 -0.44
N ILE A 291 -9.61 9.26 0.71
CA ILE A 291 -9.63 10.73 0.85
C ILE A 291 -8.23 11.28 0.52
N PRO A 292 -8.07 12.14 -0.52
CA PRO A 292 -6.77 12.67 -0.88
C PRO A 292 -6.27 13.69 0.14
N LEU A 293 -5.05 13.49 0.62
CA LEU A 293 -4.32 14.37 1.53
C LEU A 293 -3.00 14.79 0.85
N PRO A 294 -2.87 16.06 0.43
CA PRO A 294 -1.61 16.57 -0.10
C PRO A 294 -0.52 16.50 0.96
N VAL A 295 0.61 15.88 0.62
CA VAL A 295 1.77 15.69 1.51
C VAL A 295 3.07 16.26 0.95
N LYS A 296 3.05 16.79 -0.28
CA LYS A 296 4.22 17.36 -0.96
C LYS A 296 5.06 18.30 -0.07
N ASP A 297 4.38 19.19 0.66
CA ASP A 297 5.04 20.19 1.52
C ASP A 297 5.67 19.58 2.78
N CYS A 298 5.37 18.32 3.09
CA CYS A 298 5.90 17.56 4.22
C CYS A 298 7.10 16.65 3.84
N LEU A 299 7.46 16.59 2.55
CA LEU A 299 8.41 15.60 2.00
C LEU A 299 9.74 16.22 1.52
N GLY A 300 10.16 17.33 2.12
CA GLY A 300 11.43 17.99 1.82
C GLY A 300 12.63 17.04 1.90
N GLU A 301 13.71 17.31 1.16
CA GLU A 301 14.90 16.43 1.11
C GLU A 301 15.53 16.22 2.50
N GLU A 302 15.49 17.23 3.36
CA GLU A 302 15.95 17.20 4.74
C GLU A 302 15.24 16.13 5.59
N VAL A 303 13.96 15.84 5.30
CA VAL A 303 13.18 14.81 5.99
C VAL A 303 13.84 13.45 5.81
N TRP A 304 14.49 13.22 4.67
CA TRP A 304 15.09 11.94 4.31
C TRP A 304 16.57 11.82 4.67
N GLU A 305 17.17 12.84 5.28
CA GLU A 305 18.60 12.81 5.64
C GLU A 305 18.92 11.62 6.57
N GLY A 306 19.88 10.79 6.18
CA GLY A 306 20.26 9.57 6.92
C GLY A 306 19.32 8.37 6.69
N VAL A 307 18.20 8.52 5.99
CA VAL A 307 17.29 7.43 5.62
C VAL A 307 17.78 6.78 4.33
N LYS A 308 18.01 5.47 4.37
CA LYS A 308 18.60 4.74 3.23
C LYS A 308 17.67 4.67 2.01
N HIS A 309 16.37 4.51 2.25
CA HIS A 309 15.34 4.38 1.21
C HIS A 309 14.10 5.18 1.59
N LYS A 310 13.66 6.08 0.69
CA LYS A 310 12.39 6.78 0.84
C LYS A 310 11.26 5.78 0.58
N TYR A 311 10.46 5.46 1.60
CA TYR A 311 9.29 4.59 1.44
C TYR A 311 8.10 5.34 0.83
N TRP A 312 8.12 6.68 0.88
CA TRP A 312 7.09 7.51 0.29
C TRP A 312 7.69 8.64 -0.56
N GLN A 313 7.17 8.83 -1.77
CA GLN A 313 7.62 9.81 -2.76
C GLN A 313 6.47 10.47 -3.53
N LEU A 314 5.21 10.14 -3.22
CA LEU A 314 4.04 10.70 -3.90
C LEU A 314 3.61 12.03 -3.26
N ASP A 315 3.13 12.96 -4.09
CA ASP A 315 2.65 14.27 -3.66
C ASP A 315 1.35 14.21 -2.82
N THR A 316 0.59 13.11 -2.94
CA THR A 316 -0.72 12.92 -2.30
C THR A 316 -0.78 11.54 -1.66
N TYR A 317 -1.15 11.51 -0.38
CA TYR A 317 -1.52 10.30 0.35
C TYR A 317 -3.03 10.10 0.28
N TYR A 318 -3.49 8.88 0.04
CA TYR A 318 -4.91 8.55 0.04
C TYR A 318 -5.28 7.89 1.36
N LEU A 319 -6.00 8.62 2.22
CA LEU A 319 -6.46 8.15 3.53
C LEU A 319 -7.62 7.15 3.34
N PRO A 320 -7.45 5.85 3.66
CA PRO A 320 -8.54 4.88 3.61
C PRO A 320 -9.49 5.04 4.79
N VAL A 321 -10.77 5.24 4.52
CA VAL A 321 -11.85 5.19 5.51
C VAL A 321 -12.79 4.08 5.11
N CYS A 322 -12.82 3.02 5.92
CA CYS A 322 -13.55 1.80 5.63
C CYS A 322 -14.73 1.63 6.60
N GLU A 323 -15.91 1.39 6.07
CA GLU A 323 -17.15 1.23 6.86
C GLU A 323 -17.90 -0.02 6.40
N SER A 324 -18.51 -0.74 7.34
CA SER A 324 -19.35 -1.90 7.04
C SER A 324 -20.50 -1.49 6.12
N LEU A 325 -20.67 -2.21 5.02
CA LEU A 325 -21.85 -2.16 4.17
C LEU A 325 -22.98 -2.80 4.96
N GLU A 326 -23.92 -2.00 5.48
CA GLU A 326 -25.13 -2.54 6.12
C GLU A 326 -25.83 -3.48 5.12
N GLU A 327 -26.12 -4.73 5.53
CA GLU A 327 -27.15 -5.51 4.85
C GLU A 327 -28.45 -4.69 5.01
N SER A 328 -28.98 -4.20 3.89
CA SER A 328 -30.31 -3.59 3.91
C SER A 328 -31.28 -4.70 4.33
N GLU A 329 -31.86 -4.57 5.53
CA GLU A 329 -32.99 -5.40 5.98
C GLU A 329 -34.13 -5.43 4.95
#